data_AF-A0A836TPR7-F1
#
_entry.id   AF-A0A836TPR7-F1
#
_cell.length_a   1.000
_cell.length_b   1.000
_cell.length_c   1.000
_cell.angle_alpha   90.00
_cell.angle_beta   90.00
_cell.angle_gamma   90.00
#
_symmetry.space_group_name_H-M   'P 1'
#
loop_
_entity.id
_entity.type
_entity.pdbx_description
1 polymer ?
#
loop_
_entity_poly.entity_id
_entity_poly.type
_entity_poly.pdbx_seq_one_letter_code
_entity_poly.pdbx_strand_id
1 'polypeptide(L)'
;MTVTGSGAAKGRPNQVEINAAVITTGKSAKATVDAISRTMTQVLAHLSKVGIKDDSIVTMHFDVSPRFQKLNGRNDAPVISGYQVNSRLTVTVTEIENVGNVLDQLTTAGINQISGLRFLLTAQESRTKQILSAAMAHARFKTEIVAEAAHANLGLVLKVEERGTSVPQPRLMAFSERNTVPIVPGEQTVRASVSVTSALVDITAGNVPN
;
A
#
# COMPACT_ATOMS: atom_id res chain seq x y z
N MET A 1 -28.65 -14.85 -14.10
CA MET A 1 -28.44 -14.41 -12.71
C MET A 1 -27.01 -13.97 -12.52
N THR A 2 -26.76 -12.91 -11.76
CA THR A 2 -25.39 -12.44 -11.47
C THR A 2 -25.20 -12.32 -9.97
N VAL A 3 -24.13 -12.92 -9.44
CA VAL A 3 -23.76 -12.84 -8.02
C VAL A 3 -22.32 -12.38 -7.86
N THR A 4 -21.99 -11.88 -6.67
CA THR A 4 -20.61 -11.55 -6.30
C THR A 4 -20.11 -12.49 -5.20
N GLY A 5 -19.03 -13.20 -5.50
CA GLY A 5 -18.25 -13.97 -4.55
C GLY A 5 -17.02 -13.19 -4.08
N SER A 6 -16.61 -13.44 -2.84
CA SER A 6 -15.41 -12.85 -2.24
C SER A 6 -14.54 -13.93 -1.62
N GLY A 7 -13.23 -13.75 -1.74
CA GLY A 7 -12.21 -14.62 -1.15
C GLY A 7 -11.20 -13.80 -0.38
N ALA A 8 -10.54 -14.43 0.59
CA ALA A 8 -9.50 -13.80 1.38
C ALA A 8 -8.42 -14.79 1.79
N ALA A 9 -7.19 -14.31 1.94
CA ALA A 9 -6.09 -15.07 2.52
C ALA A 9 -5.39 -14.23 3.58
N LYS A 10 -5.01 -14.87 4.69
CA LYS A 10 -4.20 -14.28 5.75
C LYS A 10 -2.74 -14.68 5.58
N GLY A 11 -1.84 -13.81 6.01
CA GLY A 11 -0.41 -14.14 6.03
C GLY A 11 0.41 -13.15 6.84
N ARG A 12 1.62 -13.59 7.18
CA ARG A 12 2.65 -12.70 7.71
C ARG A 12 3.14 -11.78 6.58
N PRO A 13 3.20 -10.45 6.80
CA PRO A 13 3.82 -9.50 5.88
C PRO A 13 5.14 -10.03 5.34
N ASN A 14 5.43 -9.69 4.09
CA ASN A 14 6.68 -10.06 3.41
C ASN A 14 7.37 -8.85 2.77
N GLN A 15 6.85 -7.64 2.99
CA GLN A 15 7.51 -6.40 2.60
C GLN A 15 7.23 -5.31 3.64
N VAL A 16 8.09 -4.30 3.67
CA VAL A 16 7.91 -3.07 4.44
C VAL A 16 8.13 -1.87 3.54
N GLU A 17 7.18 -0.95 3.53
CA GLU A 17 7.36 0.39 2.98
C GLU A 17 7.79 1.34 4.10
N ILE A 18 8.88 2.06 3.85
CA ILE A 18 9.41 3.10 4.74
C ILE A 18 9.17 4.45 4.06
N ASN A 19 8.41 5.33 4.73
CA ASN A 19 8.23 6.70 4.27
C ASN A 19 9.27 7.59 4.93
N ALA A 20 10.21 8.10 4.12
CA ALA A 20 11.32 8.91 4.57
C ALA A 20 11.32 10.28 3.88
N ALA A 21 11.88 11.28 4.52
CA ALA A 21 12.04 12.61 3.96
C ALA A 21 13.33 13.29 4.44
N VAL A 22 13.86 14.14 3.58
CA VAL A 22 14.90 15.11 3.92
C VAL A 22 14.30 16.50 3.88
N ILE A 23 14.39 17.20 5.01
CA ILE A 23 14.02 18.61 5.11
C ILE A 23 15.28 19.43 5.33
N THR A 24 15.53 20.41 4.45
CA THR A 24 16.65 21.33 4.58
C THR A 24 16.15 22.76 4.52
N THR A 25 16.78 23.65 5.28
CA THR A 25 16.50 25.09 5.22
C THR A 25 17.75 25.88 4.86
N GLY A 26 17.59 26.95 4.10
CA GLY A 26 18.70 27.82 3.72
C GLY A 26 18.26 29.22 3.33
N LYS A 27 19.23 30.12 3.14
CA LYS A 27 18.95 31.52 2.76
C LYS A 27 18.52 31.69 1.30
N SER A 28 18.88 30.74 0.44
CA SER A 28 18.57 30.72 -0.99
C SER A 28 17.91 29.41 -1.36
N ALA A 29 16.83 29.48 -2.15
CA ALA A 29 16.15 28.31 -2.68
C ALA A 29 17.13 27.40 -3.43
N LYS A 30 17.93 27.97 -4.36
CA LYS A 30 18.89 27.21 -5.16
C LYS A 30 19.90 26.44 -4.30
N ALA A 31 20.53 27.12 -3.34
CA ALA A 31 21.51 26.47 -2.48
C ALA A 31 20.90 25.34 -1.64
N THR A 32 19.63 25.52 -1.22
CA THR A 32 18.89 24.52 -0.44
C THR A 32 18.52 23.30 -1.30
N VAL A 33 18.11 23.52 -2.55
CA VAL A 33 17.87 22.44 -3.53
C VAL A 33 19.15 21.67 -3.82
N ASP A 34 20.26 22.37 -4.11
CA ASP A 34 21.55 21.73 -4.40
C ASP A 34 22.04 20.87 -3.22
N ALA A 35 21.79 21.29 -1.98
CA ALA A 35 22.11 20.52 -0.78
C ALA A 35 21.25 19.25 -0.64
N ILE A 36 19.95 19.34 -0.91
CA ILE A 36 19.07 18.16 -0.91
C ILE A 36 19.45 17.19 -2.00
N SER A 37 19.76 17.65 -3.21
CA SER A 37 20.17 16.76 -4.31
C SER A 37 21.40 15.93 -3.93
N ARG A 38 22.39 16.52 -3.26
CA ARG A 38 23.57 15.77 -2.76
C ARG A 38 23.19 14.73 -1.72
N THR A 39 22.31 15.10 -0.79
CA THR A 39 21.82 14.19 0.26
C THR A 39 21.07 13.02 -0.38
N MET A 40 20.23 13.27 -1.38
CA MET A 40 19.50 12.22 -2.10
C MET A 40 20.44 11.28 -2.86
N THR A 41 21.50 11.79 -3.49
CA THR A 41 22.53 10.94 -4.10
C THR A 41 23.22 10.03 -3.07
N GLN A 42 23.52 10.56 -1.88
CA GLN A 42 24.07 9.77 -0.78
C GLN A 42 23.09 8.70 -0.31
N VAL A 43 21.81 9.05 -0.15
CA VAL A 43 20.76 8.10 0.23
C VAL A 43 20.69 6.92 -0.74
N LEU A 44 20.65 7.19 -2.05
CA LEU A 44 20.65 6.13 -3.07
C LEU A 44 21.89 5.24 -2.98
N ALA A 45 23.07 5.85 -2.81
CA ALA A 45 24.33 5.10 -2.67
C ALA A 45 24.36 4.23 -1.40
N HIS A 46 23.82 4.72 -0.29
CA HIS A 46 23.75 3.95 0.97
C HIS A 46 22.74 2.80 0.89
N LEU A 47 21.57 3.04 0.28
CA LEU A 47 20.55 2.02 0.08
C LEU A 47 21.04 0.90 -0.85
N SER A 48 21.77 1.24 -1.92
CA SER A 48 22.38 0.27 -2.82
C SER A 48 23.37 -0.66 -2.10
N LYS A 49 24.16 -0.15 -1.14
CA LYS A 49 25.11 -0.96 -0.34
C LYS A 49 24.44 -2.03 0.51
N VAL A 50 23.19 -1.81 0.93
CA VAL A 50 22.41 -2.77 1.71
C VAL A 50 21.44 -3.59 0.85
N GLY A 51 21.64 -3.57 -0.47
CA GLY A 51 20.93 -4.42 -1.42
C GLY A 51 19.55 -3.91 -1.85
N ILE A 52 19.20 -2.67 -1.51
CA ILE A 52 17.97 -2.05 -2.02
C ILE A 52 18.21 -1.61 -3.46
N LYS A 53 17.33 -2.07 -4.34
CA LYS A 53 17.36 -1.74 -5.76
C LYS A 53 16.72 -0.39 -6.02
N ASP A 54 17.15 0.28 -7.08
CA ASP A 54 16.62 1.58 -7.48
C ASP A 54 15.11 1.54 -7.79
N ASP A 55 14.62 0.41 -8.32
CA ASP A 55 13.17 0.18 -8.59
C ASP A 55 12.31 0.12 -7.33
N SER A 56 12.94 -0.09 -6.17
CA SER A 56 12.31 -0.17 -4.87
C SER A 56 12.30 1.17 -4.14
N ILE A 57 12.78 2.24 -4.80
CA ILE A 57 12.86 3.59 -4.27
C ILE A 57 12.04 4.53 -5.16
N VAL A 58 11.01 5.14 -4.59
CA VAL A 58 10.13 6.06 -5.32
C VAL A 58 10.15 7.42 -4.63
N THR A 59 10.59 8.46 -5.34
CA THR A 59 10.45 9.85 -4.88
C THR A 59 9.00 10.29 -5.08
N MET A 60 8.30 10.56 -3.98
CA MET A 60 6.87 10.87 -4.01
C MET A 60 6.57 12.36 -4.12
N HIS A 61 7.41 13.21 -3.51
CA HIS A 61 7.10 14.63 -3.38
C HIS A 61 8.36 15.47 -3.22
N PHE A 62 8.37 16.63 -3.87
CA PHE A 62 9.42 17.63 -3.75
C PHE A 62 8.76 19.01 -3.65
N ASP A 63 8.97 19.70 -2.52
CA ASP A 63 8.40 21.01 -2.23
C ASP A 63 9.49 22.01 -1.86
N VAL A 64 9.32 23.25 -2.32
CA VAL A 64 10.15 24.40 -1.95
C VAL A 64 9.24 25.50 -1.44
N SER A 65 9.34 25.82 -0.16
CA SER A 65 8.49 26.81 0.51
C SER A 65 9.30 27.94 1.13
N PRO A 66 8.92 29.22 0.93
CA PRO A 66 9.57 30.34 1.60
C PRO A 66 9.26 30.31 3.10
N ARG A 67 10.24 30.66 3.92
CA ARG A 67 10.10 30.82 5.36
C ARG A 67 9.99 32.30 5.69
N PHE A 68 8.92 32.68 6.37
CA PHE A 68 8.69 34.06 6.77
C PHE A 68 9.11 34.30 8.22
N GLN A 69 9.76 35.43 8.49
CA GLN A 69 10.01 35.87 9.85
C GLN A 69 8.73 36.47 10.42
N LYS A 70 8.26 35.96 11.56
CA LYS A 70 7.17 36.61 12.30
C LYS A 70 7.70 37.90 12.93
N LEU A 71 7.13 39.03 12.55
CA LEU A 71 7.41 40.32 13.18
C LEU A 71 6.56 40.42 14.45
N ASN A 72 7.21 40.47 15.61
CA ASN A 72 6.53 40.59 16.90
C ASN A 72 5.92 42.00 17.03
N GLY A 73 4.60 42.10 16.85
CA GLY A 73 3.81 43.28 17.26
C GLY A 73 3.77 44.48 16.30
N ARG A 74 4.29 44.37 15.07
CA ARG A 74 4.11 45.38 14.02
C ARG A 74 3.20 44.87 12.91
N ASN A 75 2.35 45.77 12.40
CA ASN A 75 1.44 45.53 11.27
C ASN A 75 2.19 45.45 9.91
N ASP A 76 3.48 45.09 9.94
CA ASP A 76 4.37 45.05 8.79
C ASP A 76 4.18 43.74 8.01
N ALA A 77 4.35 43.80 6.69
CA ALA A 77 4.26 42.63 5.83
C ALA A 77 5.34 41.59 6.20
N PRO A 78 5.02 40.28 6.23
CA PRO A 78 5.99 39.23 6.55
C PRO A 78 7.16 39.22 5.54
N VAL A 79 8.39 39.21 6.05
CA VAL A 79 9.61 39.19 5.24
C VAL A 79 10.13 37.76 5.08
N ILE A 80 10.54 37.39 3.88
CA ILE A 80 11.20 36.10 3.61
C ILE A 80 12.56 36.08 4.33
N SER A 81 12.71 35.13 5.24
CA SER A 81 13.94 34.88 6.01
C SER A 81 14.76 33.70 5.49
N GLY A 82 14.20 32.95 4.54
CA GLY A 82 14.87 31.85 3.87
C GLY A 82 13.88 30.94 3.15
N TYR A 83 14.32 29.73 2.85
CA TYR A 83 13.56 28.70 2.17
C TYR A 83 13.69 27.39 2.92
N GLN A 84 12.65 26.59 2.87
CA GLN A 84 12.63 25.19 3.26
C GLN A 84 12.40 24.37 2.01
N VAL A 85 13.15 23.28 1.87
CA VAL A 85 12.92 22.29 0.83
C VAL A 85 12.68 20.97 1.51
N ASN A 86 11.67 20.24 1.03
CA ASN A 86 11.28 18.93 1.52
C ASN A 86 11.26 17.96 0.34
N SER A 87 12.02 16.86 0.45
CA SER A 87 11.93 15.75 -0.50
C SER A 87 11.52 14.48 0.25
N ARG A 88 10.44 13.85 -0.19
CA ARG A 88 9.91 12.60 0.37
C ARG A 88 10.12 11.45 -0.59
N LEU A 89 10.56 10.33 -0.04
CA LEU A 89 10.75 9.08 -0.75
C LEU A 89 10.08 7.92 0.01
N THR A 90 9.71 6.90 -0.75
CA THR A 90 9.25 5.61 -0.25
C THR A 90 10.28 4.56 -0.61
N VAL A 91 10.73 3.79 0.38
CA VAL A 91 11.61 2.62 0.18
C VAL A 91 10.83 1.37 0.47
N THR A 92 10.80 0.44 -0.49
CA THR A 92 10.24 -0.90 -0.31
C THR A 92 11.35 -1.88 0.04
N VAL A 93 11.20 -2.57 1.17
CA VAL A 93 12.14 -3.57 1.67
C VAL A 93 11.45 -4.93 1.66
N THR A 94 11.99 -5.90 0.92
CA THR A 94 11.45 -7.27 0.86
C THR A 94 11.95 -8.14 2.02
N GLU A 95 13.19 -7.94 2.45
CA GLU A 95 13.78 -8.64 3.58
C GLU A 95 13.46 -7.90 4.87
N ILE A 96 12.36 -8.26 5.53
CA ILE A 96 11.86 -7.58 6.74
C ILE A 96 12.91 -7.54 7.85
N GLU A 97 13.73 -8.59 7.98
CA GLU A 97 14.81 -8.66 8.96
C GLU A 97 15.90 -7.57 8.74
N ASN A 98 16.03 -7.06 7.51
CA ASN A 98 17.00 -6.01 7.14
C ASN A 98 16.48 -4.58 7.40
N VAL A 99 15.21 -4.42 7.82
CA VAL A 99 14.59 -3.09 8.00
C VAL A 99 15.37 -2.21 8.98
N GLY A 100 15.88 -2.78 10.08
CA GLY A 100 16.67 -2.03 11.06
C GLY A 100 17.95 -1.43 10.45
N ASN A 101 18.66 -2.20 9.62
CA ASN A 101 19.85 -1.75 8.91
C ASN A 101 19.51 -0.71 7.82
N VAL A 102 18.39 -0.89 7.10
CA VAL A 102 17.92 0.11 6.12
C VAL A 102 17.61 1.44 6.80
N LEU A 103 16.95 1.43 7.97
CA LEU A 103 16.68 2.64 8.75
C LEU A 103 17.98 3.35 9.14
N ASP A 104 18.98 2.60 9.62
CA ASP A 104 20.29 3.15 10.00
C ASP A 104 21.03 3.78 8.81
N GLN A 105 20.99 3.13 7.64
CA GLN A 105 21.56 3.69 6.41
C GLN A 105 20.85 4.96 5.96
N LEU A 106 19.51 5.02 6.06
CA LEU A 106 18.74 6.22 5.72
C LEU A 106 19.16 7.40 6.61
N THR A 107 19.23 7.19 7.93
CA THR A 107 19.64 8.23 8.88
C THR A 107 21.09 8.65 8.68
N THR A 108 22.00 7.70 8.45
CA THR A 108 23.41 7.97 8.16
C THR A 108 23.58 8.79 6.88
N ALA A 109 22.74 8.55 5.87
CA ALA A 109 22.77 9.28 4.59
C ALA A 109 22.10 10.67 4.63
N GLY A 110 21.56 11.09 5.78
CA GLY A 110 21.01 12.43 5.99
C GLY A 110 19.48 12.55 5.90
N ILE A 111 18.75 11.43 5.85
CA ILE A 111 17.31 11.45 6.12
C ILE A 111 17.09 11.89 7.56
N ASN A 112 16.28 12.92 7.74
CA ASN A 112 16.01 13.51 9.04
C ASN A 112 14.53 13.44 9.46
N GLN A 113 13.68 12.85 8.61
CA GLN A 113 12.30 12.58 8.94
C GLN A 113 11.89 11.20 8.44
N ILE A 114 11.45 10.32 9.34
CA ILE A 114 10.84 9.03 9.02
C ILE A 114 9.40 9.08 9.50
N SER A 115 8.45 9.06 8.57
CA SER A 115 7.03 9.33 8.83
C SER A 115 6.21 8.06 9.10
N GLY A 116 6.83 6.88 9.03
CA GLY A 116 6.23 5.61 9.43
C GLY A 116 6.70 4.43 8.60
N LEU A 117 6.44 3.24 9.15
CA LEU A 117 6.66 1.95 8.50
C LEU A 117 5.30 1.30 8.22
N ARG A 118 5.15 0.75 7.01
CA ARG A 118 3.94 0.04 6.59
C ARG A 118 4.32 -1.38 6.18
N PHE A 119 3.80 -2.35 6.93
CA PHE A 119 3.95 -3.76 6.59
C PHE A 119 2.96 -4.15 5.51
N LEU A 120 3.47 -4.72 4.43
CA LEU A 120 2.71 -5.14 3.28
C LEU A 120 2.76 -6.66 3.13
N LEU A 121 1.64 -7.20 2.68
CA LEU A 121 1.53 -8.59 2.28
C LEU A 121 1.28 -8.63 0.78
N THR A 122 2.28 -9.03 0.01
CA THR A 122 2.08 -9.17 -1.43
C THR A 122 1.23 -10.39 -1.76
N ALA A 123 0.40 -10.23 -2.79
CA ALA A 123 -0.38 -11.29 -3.38
C ALA A 123 0.53 -12.09 -4.34
N GLN A 124 1.28 -13.05 -3.79
CA GLN A 124 2.01 -14.03 -4.60
C GLN A 124 1.00 -14.84 -5.43
N GLU A 125 1.37 -15.30 -6.63
CA GLU A 125 0.49 -16.09 -7.52
C GLU A 125 -0.24 -17.24 -6.82
N SER A 126 0.44 -17.95 -5.91
CA SER A 126 -0.16 -19.03 -5.11
C SER A 126 -1.27 -18.55 -4.18
N ARG A 127 -1.10 -17.37 -3.56
CA ARG A 127 -2.12 -16.73 -2.72
C ARG A 127 -3.25 -16.16 -3.57
N THR A 128 -2.93 -15.55 -4.71
CA THR A 128 -3.95 -15.09 -5.65
C THR A 128 -4.83 -16.25 -6.11
N LYS A 129 -4.22 -17.39 -6.48
CA LYS A 129 -4.95 -18.62 -6.80
C LYS A 129 -5.84 -19.08 -5.65
N GLN A 130 -5.36 -19.06 -4.41
CA GLN A 130 -6.14 -19.41 -3.23
C GLN A 130 -7.33 -18.46 -3.02
N ILE A 131 -7.09 -17.15 -3.10
CA ILE A 131 -8.11 -16.11 -2.92
C ILE A 131 -9.19 -16.21 -4.02
N LEU A 132 -8.79 -16.36 -5.29
CA LEU A 132 -9.72 -16.48 -6.41
C LEU A 132 -10.51 -17.80 -6.35
N SER A 133 -9.87 -18.90 -5.98
CA SER A 133 -10.57 -20.18 -5.77
C SER A 133 -11.62 -20.08 -4.67
N ALA A 134 -11.29 -19.43 -3.54
CA ALA A 134 -12.25 -19.16 -2.48
C ALA A 134 -13.38 -18.22 -2.94
N ALA A 135 -13.06 -17.19 -3.73
CA ALA A 135 -14.06 -16.27 -4.27
C ALA A 135 -15.05 -16.96 -5.22
N MET A 136 -14.55 -17.85 -6.09
CA MET A 136 -15.39 -18.66 -6.99
C MET A 136 -16.25 -19.66 -6.22
N ALA A 137 -15.72 -20.34 -5.21
CA ALA A 137 -16.49 -21.25 -4.35
C ALA A 137 -17.63 -20.50 -3.63
N HIS A 138 -17.33 -19.29 -3.11
CA HIS A 138 -18.33 -18.44 -2.48
C HIS A 138 -19.39 -17.93 -3.47
N ALA A 139 -19.00 -17.55 -4.69
CA ALA A 139 -19.95 -17.18 -5.73
C ALA A 139 -20.90 -18.35 -6.06
N ARG A 140 -20.35 -19.56 -6.22
CA ARG A 140 -21.14 -20.76 -6.49
C ARG A 140 -22.14 -21.06 -5.37
N PHE A 141 -21.69 -21.03 -4.12
CA PHE A 141 -22.56 -21.24 -2.96
C PHE A 141 -23.74 -20.25 -2.92
N LYS A 142 -23.48 -18.96 -3.16
CA LYS A 142 -24.55 -17.94 -3.25
C LYS A 142 -25.51 -18.19 -4.41
N THR A 143 -24.97 -18.53 -5.57
CA THR A 143 -25.75 -18.86 -6.76
C THR A 143 -26.69 -20.03 -6.49
N GLU A 144 -26.22 -21.09 -5.83
CA GLU A 144 -27.05 -22.26 -5.46
C GLU A 144 -28.20 -21.85 -4.53
N ILE A 145 -27.92 -21.06 -3.48
CA ILE A 145 -28.97 -20.54 -2.57
C ILE A 145 -30.01 -19.70 -3.31
N VAL A 146 -29.57 -18.78 -4.18
CA VAL A 146 -30.50 -17.87 -4.89
C VAL A 146 -31.30 -18.64 -5.94
N ALA A 147 -30.69 -19.62 -6.61
CA ALA A 147 -31.39 -20.47 -7.58
C ALA A 147 -32.47 -21.33 -6.89
N GLU A 148 -32.12 -21.95 -5.76
CA GLU A 148 -33.08 -22.72 -4.94
C GLU A 148 -34.25 -21.85 -4.47
N ALA A 149 -33.96 -20.66 -3.93
CA ALA A 149 -34.98 -19.69 -3.50
C ALA A 149 -35.84 -19.16 -4.66
N ALA A 150 -35.33 -19.19 -5.89
CA ALA A 150 -36.05 -18.80 -7.11
C ALA A 150 -36.74 -19.99 -7.80
N HIS A 151 -36.73 -21.19 -7.20
CA HIS A 151 -37.25 -22.42 -7.81
C HIS A 151 -36.66 -22.72 -9.20
N ALA A 152 -35.37 -22.43 -9.38
CA ALA A 152 -34.64 -22.68 -10.62
C ALA A 152 -33.38 -23.53 -10.36
N ASN A 153 -32.94 -24.27 -11.37
CA ASN A 153 -31.66 -24.97 -11.33
C ASN A 153 -30.53 -24.07 -11.81
N LEU A 154 -29.35 -24.24 -11.21
CA LEU A 154 -28.14 -23.57 -11.67
C LEU A 154 -27.67 -24.18 -13.02
N GLY A 155 -27.65 -23.35 -14.06
CA GLY A 155 -27.10 -23.69 -15.38
C GLY A 155 -25.63 -23.30 -15.54
N LEU A 156 -25.16 -23.28 -16.79
CA LEU A 156 -23.78 -22.96 -17.14
C LEU A 156 -23.38 -21.55 -16.68
N VAL A 157 -22.10 -21.41 -16.31
CA VAL A 157 -21.47 -20.10 -16.10
C VAL A 157 -21.28 -19.44 -17.46
N LEU A 158 -21.89 -18.26 -17.65
CA LEU A 158 -21.87 -17.52 -18.90
C LEU A 158 -20.77 -16.47 -18.93
N LYS A 159 -20.45 -15.88 -17.78
CA LYS A 159 -19.43 -14.83 -17.66
C LYS A 159 -18.82 -14.82 -16.27
N VAL A 160 -17.50 -14.67 -16.20
CA VAL A 160 -16.77 -14.40 -14.96
C VAL A 160 -15.97 -13.13 -15.16
N GLU A 161 -16.13 -12.18 -14.25
CA GLU A 161 -15.32 -10.95 -14.18
C GLU A 161 -14.63 -10.87 -12.84
N GLU A 162 -13.31 -10.77 -12.84
CA GLU A 162 -12.54 -10.44 -11.64
C GLU A 162 -12.73 -8.96 -11.31
N ARG A 163 -13.14 -8.66 -10.07
CA ARG A 163 -13.14 -7.30 -9.52
C ARG A 163 -11.92 -7.17 -8.62
N GLY A 164 -11.09 -6.18 -8.95
CA GLY A 164 -9.72 -6.04 -8.47
C GLY A 164 -9.49 -6.25 -6.97
N THR A 165 -8.26 -6.63 -6.64
CA THR A 165 -7.77 -6.91 -5.30
C THR A 165 -7.80 -5.65 -4.44
N SER A 166 -8.52 -5.68 -3.32
CA SER A 166 -8.46 -4.62 -2.32
C SER A 166 -7.50 -5.05 -1.22
N VAL A 167 -6.34 -4.38 -1.15
CA VAL A 167 -5.38 -4.56 -0.05
C VAL A 167 -5.84 -3.66 1.09
N PRO A 168 -6.29 -4.19 2.24
CA PRO A 168 -6.70 -3.35 3.36
C PRO A 168 -5.54 -2.51 3.86
N GLN A 169 -5.80 -1.24 4.10
CA GLN A 169 -4.83 -0.34 4.70
C GLN A 169 -4.64 -0.70 6.18
N PRO A 170 -3.39 -0.87 6.68
CA PRO A 170 -3.15 -1.08 8.10
C PRO A 170 -3.66 0.12 8.91
N ARG A 171 -4.42 -0.14 9.98
CA ARG A 171 -4.74 0.88 10.99
C ARG A 171 -3.51 1.10 11.87
N LEU A 172 -3.04 2.34 11.96
CA LEU A 172 -1.98 2.76 12.89
C LEU A 172 -2.46 2.54 14.33
N MET A 173 -1.79 1.64 15.05
CA MET A 173 -1.78 1.62 16.52
C MET A 173 -0.65 2.55 16.98
N ALA A 174 -0.97 3.52 17.84
CA ALA A 174 0.02 4.44 18.39
C ALA A 174 0.99 3.68 19.31
N PHE A 175 2.29 3.69 18.97
CA PHE A 175 3.34 3.14 19.83
C PHE A 175 3.73 4.15 20.89
N SER A 176 3.81 3.72 22.15
CA SER A 176 4.43 4.45 23.25
C SER A 176 5.89 4.03 23.39
N GLU A 177 6.75 5.01 23.65
CA GLU A 177 8.22 4.91 23.66
C GLU A 177 8.76 3.90 24.68
N ARG A 178 9.67 3.02 24.22
CA ARG A 178 10.99 2.83 24.85
C ARG A 178 11.91 1.95 24.00
N ASN A 179 13.20 2.32 24.04
CA ASN A 179 14.42 1.69 23.56
C ASN A 179 14.30 0.35 22.80
N THR A 180 14.90 0.37 21.59
CA THR A 180 15.00 -0.74 20.63
C THR A 180 13.64 -1.34 20.30
N VAL A 181 12.85 -0.60 19.52
CA VAL A 181 11.48 -0.97 19.16
C VAL A 181 11.48 -2.35 18.48
N PRO A 182 10.92 -3.39 19.12
CA PRO A 182 10.72 -4.66 18.47
C PRO A 182 9.63 -4.47 17.42
N ILE A 183 10.02 -4.53 16.16
CA ILE A 183 9.12 -4.45 15.02
C ILE A 183 8.38 -5.80 14.94
N VAL A 184 7.12 -5.84 15.36
CA VAL A 184 6.29 -7.05 15.25
C VAL A 184 5.28 -6.86 14.13
N PRO A 185 5.44 -7.51 12.96
CA PRO A 185 4.45 -7.45 11.90
C PRO A 185 3.19 -8.22 12.32
N GLY A 186 2.07 -7.51 12.51
CA GLY A 186 0.75 -8.13 12.68
C GLY A 186 0.28 -8.81 11.39
N GLU A 187 -0.53 -9.87 11.51
CA GLU A 187 -1.11 -10.57 10.35
C GLU A 187 -1.89 -9.60 9.43
N GLN A 188 -1.72 -9.77 8.12
CA GLN A 188 -2.46 -9.02 7.10
C GLN A 188 -3.41 -9.95 6.35
N THR A 189 -4.53 -9.40 5.89
CA THR A 189 -5.54 -10.14 5.09
C THR A 189 -5.62 -9.52 3.70
N VAL A 190 -5.42 -10.29 2.64
CA VAL A 190 -5.65 -9.83 1.26
C VAL A 190 -7.01 -10.34 0.79
N ARG A 191 -7.79 -9.51 0.08
CA ARG A 191 -9.13 -9.86 -0.40
C ARG A 191 -9.27 -9.62 -1.90
N ALA A 192 -10.00 -10.49 -2.58
CA ALA A 192 -10.46 -10.27 -3.96
C ALA A 192 -11.94 -10.65 -4.10
N SER A 193 -12.55 -10.19 -5.19
CA SER A 193 -13.95 -10.48 -5.49
C SER A 193 -14.14 -10.86 -6.95
N VAL A 194 -15.09 -11.73 -7.23
CA VAL A 194 -15.46 -12.15 -8.59
C VAL A 194 -16.94 -11.94 -8.78
N SER A 195 -17.32 -11.42 -9.95
CA SER A 195 -18.69 -11.35 -10.41
C SER A 195 -18.94 -12.50 -11.36
N VAL A 196 -19.90 -13.36 -11.03
CA VAL A 196 -20.23 -14.54 -11.84
C VAL A 196 -21.66 -14.38 -12.35
N THR A 197 -21.82 -14.47 -13.67
CA THR A 197 -23.13 -14.55 -14.32
C THR A 197 -23.36 -15.97 -14.79
N SER A 198 -24.45 -16.57 -14.31
CA SER A 198 -24.87 -17.94 -14.65
C SER A 198 -26.27 -17.95 -15.26
N ALA A 199 -26.50 -18.94 -16.12
CA ALA A 199 -27.84 -19.29 -16.58
C ALA A 199 -28.64 -19.89 -15.43
N LEU A 200 -29.96 -19.67 -15.45
CA LEU A 200 -30.91 -20.40 -14.62
C LEU A 200 -31.74 -21.27 -15.57
N VAL A 201 -31.94 -22.54 -15.19
CA VAL A 201 -32.75 -23.49 -15.95
C VAL A 201 -34.02 -23.74 -15.16
N ASP A 202 -35.16 -23.52 -15.80
CA ASP A 202 -36.47 -23.73 -15.20
C ASP A 202 -36.70 -25.24 -14.95
N ILE A 203 -37.28 -25.58 -13.81
CA ILE A 203 -37.54 -26.98 -13.42
C ILE A 203 -38.74 -27.55 -14.21
N THR A 204 -39.48 -26.68 -14.91
CA THR A 204 -40.72 -27.03 -15.61
C THR A 204 -40.55 -27.54 -17.05
N ALA A 205 -39.35 -27.53 -17.64
CA ALA A 205 -39.12 -27.96 -19.04
C ALA A 205 -38.95 -29.49 -19.21
N GLY A 206 -39.65 -30.29 -18.40
CA GLY A 206 -39.53 -31.75 -18.34
C GLY A 206 -40.84 -32.51 -18.38
N ASN A 207 -41.91 -31.95 -18.95
CA ASN A 207 -43.09 -32.75 -19.30
C ASN A 207 -43.91 -32.10 -20.41
N VAL A 208 -43.69 -32.55 -21.65
CA VAL A 208 -44.71 -32.43 -22.72
C VAL A 208 -45.09 -33.85 -23.10
N PRO A 209 -46.22 -34.40 -22.60
CA PRO A 209 -46.79 -35.60 -23.15
C PRO A 209 -47.69 -35.26 -24.36
N ASN A 210 -47.35 -35.88 -25.49
CA ASN A 210 -48.09 -36.09 -26.76
C ASN A 210 -48.81 -34.90 -27.41
#